data_AF-L2GNZ7-F1
#
_entry.id   AF-L2GNZ7-F1
#
_cell.length_a   1.000
_cell.length_b   1.000
_cell.length_c   1.000
_cell.angle_alpha   90.00
_cell.angle_beta   90.00
_cell.angle_gamma   90.00
#
_symmetry.space_group_name_H-M   'P 1'
#
loop_
_entity.id
_entity.type
_entity.pdbx_description
1 polymer ?
#
loop_
_entity_poly.entity_id
_entity_poly.type
_entity_poly.pdbx_seq_one_letter_code
_entity_poly.pdbx_strand_id
1 'polypeptide(L)'
;MQVLNLHNCGLGEEGLKKITSHLEKLENKDSLISLNLSKNRINIICPEFCTLFSQFTNLREFILNANTIEEKSMSQFLKSVENRSLEVLNLTDNFVCGEAIEHLGSLFLKNTIKELYLQDIKVDKGDINKLLGMLKTKKATFQDLWIA
;
A
#
# COMPACT_ATOMS: atom_id res chain seq x y z
N MET A 1 -0.43 -0.59 21.30
CA MET A 1 -0.99 -0.22 19.98
C MET A 1 -0.41 1.13 19.61
N GLN A 2 0.34 1.16 18.51
CA GLN A 2 1.03 2.34 18.03
C GLN A 2 0.45 2.73 16.66
N VAL A 3 0.18 4.02 16.50
CA VAL A 3 -0.19 4.66 15.24
C VAL A 3 0.97 5.58 14.90
N LEU A 4 1.55 5.41 13.72
CA LEU A 4 2.60 6.29 13.23
C LEU A 4 2.04 7.11 12.06
N ASN A 5 1.80 8.39 12.32
CA ASN A 5 1.33 9.32 11.30
C ASN A 5 2.46 10.28 10.91
N LEU A 6 2.94 10.13 9.67
CA LEU A 6 3.96 10.98 9.05
C LEU A 6 3.40 11.67 7.81
N HIS A 7 2.10 12.00 7.84
CA HIS A 7 1.44 12.73 6.77
C HIS A 7 2.17 14.04 6.44
N ASN A 8 2.49 14.24 5.17
CA ASN A 8 3.04 15.49 4.64
C ASN A 8 4.29 16.00 5.39
N CYS A 9 5.18 15.09 5.76
CA CYS A 9 6.48 15.41 6.36
C CYS A 9 7.58 15.68 5.32
N GLY A 10 7.26 15.61 4.03
CA GLY A 10 8.19 15.88 2.94
C GLY A 10 9.35 14.89 2.86
N LEU A 11 9.11 13.63 3.21
CA LEU A 11 10.15 12.60 3.37
C LEU A 11 10.99 12.40 2.10
N GLY A 12 10.34 12.32 0.94
CA GLY A 12 10.99 11.82 -0.27
C GLY A 12 11.58 10.42 -0.09
N GLU A 13 12.41 10.01 -1.03
CA GLU A 13 13.08 8.70 -0.99
C GLU A 13 14.05 8.58 0.18
N GLU A 14 14.85 9.62 0.44
CA GLU A 14 15.85 9.64 1.52
C GLU A 14 15.20 9.65 2.90
N GLY A 15 14.09 10.37 3.07
CA GLY A 15 13.32 10.33 4.32
C GLY A 15 12.70 8.96 4.56
N LEU A 16 12.21 8.29 3.51
CA LEU A 16 11.73 6.91 3.63
C LEU A 16 12.86 5.98 4.10
N LYS A 17 14.05 6.01 3.47
CA LYS A 17 15.21 5.21 3.91
C LYS A 17 15.57 5.45 5.37
N LYS A 18 15.57 6.71 5.80
CA LYS A 18 15.82 7.05 7.21
C LYS A 18 14.75 6.45 8.11
N ILE A 19 13.47 6.60 7.80
CA ILE A 19 12.38 6.01 8.61
C ILE A 19 12.48 4.49 8.64
N THR A 20 12.76 3.84 7.51
CA THR A 20 12.99 2.39 7.45
C THR A 20 14.05 1.96 8.47
N SER A 21 15.22 2.62 8.48
CA SER A 21 16.29 2.30 9.43
C SER A 21 15.93 2.55 10.91
N HIS A 22 15.00 3.47 11.18
CA HIS A 22 14.50 3.72 12.53
C HIS A 22 13.45 2.67 12.93
N LEU A 23 12.54 2.34 12.04
CA LEU A 23 11.51 1.33 12.24
C LEU A 23 12.09 -0.09 12.38
N GLU A 24 13.20 -0.38 11.71
CA GLU A 24 13.97 -1.61 11.89
C GLU A 24 14.42 -1.82 13.34
N LYS A 25 14.71 -0.73 14.06
CA LYS A 25 15.19 -0.75 15.45
C LYS A 25 14.07 -0.84 16.49
N LEU A 26 12.81 -0.82 16.07
CA LEU A 26 11.69 -1.04 17.00
C LEU A 26 11.81 -2.43 17.62
N GLU A 27 11.87 -2.46 18.96
CA GLU A 27 11.92 -3.70 19.75
C GLU A 27 10.67 -4.56 19.53
N ASN A 28 9.50 -3.91 19.38
CA ASN A 28 8.23 -4.58 19.14
C ASN A 28 7.53 -4.02 17.89
N LYS A 29 7.80 -4.64 16.74
CA LYS A 29 7.19 -4.30 15.44
C LYS A 29 5.70 -4.64 15.39
N ASP A 30 5.26 -5.60 16.19
CA ASP A 30 3.87 -6.03 16.28
C ASP A 30 2.99 -5.03 17.05
N SER A 31 3.59 -4.00 17.64
CA SER A 31 2.86 -2.93 18.30
C SER A 31 2.22 -1.94 17.31
N LEU A 32 2.74 -1.84 16.07
CA LEU A 32 2.29 -0.90 15.04
C LEU A 32 1.04 -1.43 14.32
N ILE A 33 -0.05 -0.65 14.38
CA ILE A 33 -1.36 -1.05 13.82
C ILE A 33 -1.77 -0.16 12.64
N SER A 34 -1.32 1.10 12.62
CA SER A 34 -1.57 2.02 11.51
C SER A 34 -0.30 2.79 11.16
N LEU A 35 -0.02 2.89 9.87
CA LEU A 35 1.09 3.65 9.30
C LEU A 35 0.57 4.56 8.19
N ASN A 36 0.75 5.87 8.37
CA ASN A 36 0.38 6.87 7.38
C ASN A 36 1.63 7.58 6.84
N LEU A 37 1.92 7.36 5.56
CA LEU A 37 3.02 7.96 4.80
C LEU A 37 2.51 8.84 3.65
N SER A 38 1.25 9.28 3.70
CA SER A 38 0.65 10.08 2.62
C SER A 38 1.29 11.45 2.42
N LYS A 39 1.23 11.97 1.18
CA LYS A 39 1.72 13.30 0.79
C LYS A 39 3.21 13.55 1.06
N ASN A 40 4.05 12.53 0.91
CA ASN A 40 5.48 12.65 1.22
C ASN A 40 6.41 12.73 0.01
N ARG A 41 5.87 12.70 -1.22
CA ARG A 41 6.67 12.68 -2.46
C ARG A 41 7.63 11.49 -2.52
N ILE A 42 7.18 10.35 -2.00
CA ILE A 42 7.93 9.09 -2.04
C ILE A 42 7.77 8.51 -3.45
N ASN A 43 8.56 8.98 -4.41
CA ASN A 43 8.45 8.49 -5.79
C ASN A 43 8.94 7.04 -5.93
N ILE A 44 9.90 6.62 -5.10
CA ILE A 44 10.44 5.27 -5.05
C ILE A 44 10.42 4.75 -3.61
N ILE A 45 9.78 3.60 -3.42
CA ILE A 45 9.86 2.76 -2.22
C ILE A 45 11.15 1.95 -2.29
N CYS A 46 12.00 2.08 -1.27
CA CYS A 46 13.26 1.34 -1.23
C CYS A 46 13.02 -0.16 -0.87
N PRO A 47 13.83 -1.10 -1.42
CA PRO A 47 13.66 -2.53 -1.15
C PRO A 47 13.71 -2.92 0.33
N GLU A 48 14.47 -2.18 1.13
CA GLU A 48 14.57 -2.34 2.58
C GLU A 48 13.22 -2.08 3.24
N PHE A 49 12.46 -1.07 2.78
CA PHE A 49 11.12 -0.81 3.29
C PHE A 49 10.17 -1.96 2.95
N CYS A 50 10.21 -2.50 1.73
CA CYS A 50 9.40 -3.66 1.35
C CYS A 50 9.70 -4.87 2.25
N THR A 51 10.98 -5.12 2.52
CA THR A 51 11.41 -6.21 3.40
C THR A 51 10.95 -5.97 4.84
N LEU A 52 11.15 -4.77 5.37
CA LEU A 52 10.73 -4.39 6.71
C LEU A 52 9.21 -4.46 6.88
N PHE A 53 8.44 -4.04 5.88
CA PHE A 53 6.98 -4.02 5.95
C PHE A 53 6.41 -5.41 6.25
N SER A 54 7.04 -6.46 5.71
CA SER A 54 6.67 -7.85 5.97
C SER A 54 6.81 -8.27 7.45
N GLN A 55 7.50 -7.49 8.28
CA GLN A 55 7.71 -7.75 9.71
C GLN A 55 6.64 -7.15 10.63
N PHE A 56 5.80 -6.22 10.15
CA PHE A 56 4.77 -5.59 10.99
C PHE A 56 3.50 -6.45 11.11
N THR A 57 3.54 -7.61 11.77
CA THR A 57 2.48 -8.64 11.61
C THR A 57 1.07 -8.19 12.02
N ASN A 58 0.95 -7.17 12.87
CA ASN A 58 -0.32 -6.59 13.33
C ASN A 58 -0.74 -5.30 12.61
N LEU A 59 -0.01 -4.84 11.60
CA LEU A 59 -0.38 -3.65 10.83
C LEU A 59 -1.68 -3.92 10.06
N ARG A 60 -2.70 -3.10 10.30
CA ARG A 60 -4.04 -3.23 9.70
C ARG A 60 -4.36 -2.11 8.72
N GLU A 61 -3.80 -0.92 8.95
CA GLU A 61 -4.04 0.24 8.10
C GLU A 61 -2.73 0.76 7.52
N PHE A 62 -2.70 0.91 6.20
CA PHE A 62 -1.59 1.53 5.51
C PHE A 62 -2.07 2.58 4.51
N ILE A 63 -1.66 3.83 4.74
CA ILE A 63 -2.08 4.98 3.95
C ILE A 63 -0.86 5.54 3.21
N LEU A 64 -0.88 5.49 1.89
CA LEU A 64 0.24 5.86 1.01
C LEU A 64 -0.16 6.86 -0.08
N ASN A 65 -1.34 7.48 0.03
CA ASN A 65 -1.86 8.33 -1.03
C ASN A 65 -1.01 9.58 -1.32
N ALA A 66 -1.11 10.07 -2.56
CA ALA A 66 -0.46 11.28 -3.04
C ALA A 66 1.07 11.27 -2.84
N ASN A 67 1.72 10.17 -3.20
CA ASN A 67 3.19 10.06 -3.21
C ASN A 67 3.78 10.00 -4.61
N THR A 68 2.93 9.85 -5.65
CA THR A 68 3.36 9.69 -7.04
C THR A 68 4.41 8.59 -7.22
N ILE A 69 4.23 7.47 -6.49
CA ILE A 69 5.11 6.28 -6.56
C ILE A 69 5.10 5.72 -7.97
N GLU A 70 6.27 5.52 -8.57
CA GLU A 70 6.40 5.00 -9.93
C GLU A 70 5.97 3.53 -10.06
N GLU A 71 5.57 3.14 -11.27
CA GLU A 71 5.02 1.81 -11.57
C GLU A 71 5.89 0.66 -11.08
N LYS A 72 7.19 0.68 -11.38
CA LYS A 72 8.12 -0.39 -10.99
C LYS A 72 8.19 -0.55 -9.48
N SER A 73 8.29 0.56 -8.77
CA SER A 73 8.38 0.56 -7.31
C SER A 73 7.05 0.14 -6.67
N MET A 74 5.91 0.58 -7.22
CA MET A 74 4.59 0.14 -6.76
C MET A 74 4.40 -1.37 -6.97
N SER A 75 4.80 -1.92 -8.12
CA SER A 75 4.73 -3.37 -8.39
C SER A 75 5.55 -4.16 -7.37
N GLN A 76 6.80 -3.74 -7.13
CA GLN A 76 7.68 -4.38 -6.14
C GLN A 76 7.09 -4.33 -4.72
N PHE A 77 6.53 -3.19 -4.34
CA PHE A 77 5.87 -3.03 -3.05
C PHE A 77 4.65 -3.95 -2.93
N LEU A 78 3.72 -3.91 -3.89
CA LEU A 78 2.50 -4.73 -3.87
C LEU A 78 2.81 -6.22 -3.88
N LYS A 79 3.84 -6.64 -4.62
CA LYS A 79 4.36 -8.01 -4.57
C LYS A 79 4.83 -8.39 -3.18
N SER A 80 5.57 -7.51 -2.50
CA SER A 80 6.07 -7.78 -1.14
C SER A 80 4.96 -7.91 -0.10
N VAL A 81 3.80 -7.30 -0.36
CA VAL A 81 2.66 -7.33 0.56
C VAL A 81 1.52 -8.25 0.12
N GLU A 82 1.63 -8.94 -1.01
CA GLU A 82 0.50 -9.66 -1.64
C GLU A 82 -0.15 -10.76 -0.77
N ASN A 83 0.57 -11.28 0.22
CA ASN A 83 0.09 -12.33 1.13
C ASN A 83 -0.19 -11.79 2.55
N ARG A 84 -0.22 -10.47 2.72
CA ARG A 84 -0.45 -9.81 4.00
C ARG A 84 -1.93 -9.68 4.29
N SER A 85 -2.26 -9.48 5.58
CA SER A 85 -3.59 -9.06 6.00
C SER A 85 -3.59 -7.57 6.34
N LEU A 86 -4.49 -6.80 5.73
CA LEU A 86 -4.72 -5.37 5.88
C LEU A 86 -6.24 -5.16 5.87
N GLU A 87 -6.73 -4.25 6.71
CA GLU A 87 -8.13 -3.83 6.72
C GLU A 87 -8.34 -2.61 5.83
N VAL A 88 -7.38 -1.69 5.81
CA VAL A 88 -7.42 -0.43 5.05
C VAL A 88 -6.14 -0.28 4.25
N LEU A 89 -6.28 -0.09 2.94
CA LEU A 89 -5.18 0.25 2.05
C LEU A 89 -5.58 1.45 1.19
N ASN A 90 -4.80 2.53 1.26
CA ASN A 90 -5.03 3.72 0.46
C ASN A 90 -3.85 4.02 -0.46
N LEU A 91 -4.08 3.88 -1.77
CA LEU A 91 -3.10 4.10 -2.84
C LEU A 91 -3.46 5.29 -3.73
N THR A 92 -4.49 6.06 -3.41
CA THR A 92 -4.98 7.22 -4.19
C THR A 92 -3.84 8.11 -4.68
N ASP A 93 -3.89 8.55 -5.94
CA ASP A 93 -2.83 9.36 -6.59
C ASP A 93 -1.41 8.74 -6.53
N ASN A 94 -1.31 7.48 -6.99
CA ASN A 94 -0.05 6.80 -7.30
C ASN A 94 -0.16 6.04 -8.63
N PHE A 95 0.96 5.54 -9.18
CA PHE A 95 0.93 4.69 -10.36
C PHE A 95 0.67 3.23 -9.96
N VAL A 96 -0.40 2.64 -10.48
CA VAL A 96 -0.78 1.24 -10.25
C VAL A 96 -1.06 0.60 -11.61
N CYS A 97 -0.01 0.22 -12.33
CA CYS A 97 -0.07 -0.36 -13.68
C CYS A 97 0.63 -1.72 -13.76
N GLY A 98 0.37 -2.46 -14.84
CA GLY A 98 1.05 -3.70 -15.19
C GLY A 98 0.96 -4.76 -14.10
N GLU A 99 2.10 -5.28 -13.66
CA GLU A 99 2.17 -6.33 -12.63
C GLU A 99 1.61 -5.89 -11.26
N ALA A 100 1.61 -4.58 -10.97
CA ALA A 100 1.04 -4.04 -9.73
C ALA A 100 -0.43 -4.44 -9.57
N ILE A 101 -1.17 -4.52 -10.67
CA ILE A 101 -2.59 -4.87 -10.69
C ILE A 101 -2.82 -6.33 -10.31
N GLU A 102 -1.94 -7.23 -10.76
CA GLU A 102 -2.00 -8.65 -10.38
C GLU A 102 -1.78 -8.82 -8.88
N HIS A 103 -0.75 -8.16 -8.36
CA HIS A 103 -0.41 -8.23 -6.94
C HIS A 103 -1.49 -7.57 -6.08
N LEU A 104 -2.06 -6.44 -6.52
CA LEU A 104 -3.18 -5.80 -5.83
C LEU A 104 -4.44 -6.67 -5.84
N GLY A 105 -4.77 -7.28 -6.97
CA GLY A 105 -5.89 -8.22 -7.08
C GLY A 105 -5.69 -9.45 -6.21
N SER A 106 -4.50 -10.05 -6.24
CA SER A 106 -4.10 -11.17 -5.39
C SER A 106 -4.21 -10.83 -3.90
N LEU A 107 -3.66 -9.68 -3.50
CA LEU A 107 -3.78 -9.14 -2.15
C LEU A 107 -5.25 -9.03 -1.76
N PHE A 108 -6.07 -8.41 -2.61
CA PHE A 108 -7.47 -8.22 -2.34
C PHE A 108 -8.24 -9.54 -2.18
N LEU A 109 -8.01 -10.51 -3.05
CA LEU A 109 -8.71 -11.80 -3.02
C LEU A 109 -8.37 -12.62 -1.76
N LYS A 110 -7.13 -12.54 -1.29
CA LYS A 110 -6.62 -13.32 -0.15
C LYS A 110 -6.87 -12.68 1.23
N ASN A 111 -7.18 -11.38 1.26
CA ASN A 111 -7.14 -10.57 2.48
C ASN A 111 -8.54 -10.21 3.00
N THR A 112 -8.63 -9.65 4.21
CA THR A 112 -9.80 -9.04 4.84
C THR A 112 -9.88 -7.53 4.63
N ILE A 113 -9.40 -7.02 3.49
CA ILE A 113 -9.51 -5.58 3.16
C ILE A 113 -10.99 -5.20 3.19
N LYS A 114 -11.32 -4.24 4.06
CA LYS A 114 -12.65 -3.65 4.20
C LYS A 114 -12.77 -2.39 3.36
N GLU A 115 -11.68 -1.64 3.29
CA GLU A 115 -11.61 -0.36 2.59
C GLU A 115 -10.39 -0.33 1.67
N LEU A 116 -10.64 -0.11 0.37
CA LEU A 116 -9.63 0.03 -0.65
C LEU A 116 -9.86 1.35 -1.41
N TYR A 117 -8.88 2.24 -1.33
CA TYR A 117 -8.93 3.55 -1.97
C TYR A 117 -7.99 3.60 -3.17
N LEU A 118 -8.56 3.80 -4.35
CA LEU A 118 -7.88 3.83 -5.65
C LEU A 118 -8.32 5.04 -6.50
N GLN A 119 -8.73 6.15 -5.87
CA GLN A 119 -9.10 7.34 -6.64
C GLN A 119 -7.85 7.92 -7.31
N ASP A 120 -8.00 8.49 -8.51
CA ASP A 120 -6.92 9.17 -9.22
C ASP A 120 -5.63 8.32 -9.37
N ILE A 121 -5.73 6.99 -9.33
CA ILE A 121 -4.58 6.14 -9.64
C ILE A 121 -4.24 6.33 -11.11
N LYS A 122 -2.94 6.41 -11.40
CA LYS A 122 -2.44 6.40 -12.77
C LYS A 122 -2.37 4.94 -13.18
N VAL A 123 -3.24 4.53 -14.11
CA VAL A 123 -3.45 3.14 -14.54
C VAL A 123 -3.81 3.09 -16.02
N ASP A 124 -3.37 2.05 -16.72
CA ASP A 124 -3.77 1.83 -18.11
C ASP A 124 -5.22 1.31 -18.21
N LYS A 125 -5.92 1.65 -19.30
CA LYS A 125 -7.33 1.25 -19.49
C LYS A 125 -7.54 -0.27 -19.51
N GLY A 126 -6.55 -1.05 -19.96
CA GLY A 126 -6.62 -2.51 -19.91
C GLY A 126 -6.57 -3.05 -18.49
N ASP A 127 -5.71 -2.45 -17.69
CA ASP A 127 -5.41 -2.85 -16.31
C ASP A 127 -6.58 -2.61 -15.36
N ILE A 128 -7.27 -1.48 -15.49
CA ILE A 128 -8.45 -1.21 -14.64
C ILE A 128 -9.56 -2.24 -14.87
N ASN A 129 -9.78 -2.67 -16.12
CA ASN A 129 -10.76 -3.71 -16.43
C ASN A 129 -10.36 -5.07 -15.84
N LYS A 130 -9.06 -5.37 -15.86
CA LYS A 130 -8.51 -6.58 -15.26
C LYS A 130 -8.73 -6.59 -13.76
N LEU A 131 -8.39 -5.49 -13.07
CA LEU A 131 -8.63 -5.33 -11.64
C LEU A 131 -10.11 -5.49 -11.31
N LEU A 132 -11.00 -4.78 -12.01
CA LEU A 132 -12.45 -4.90 -11.80
C LEU A 132 -12.96 -6.33 -12.01
N GLY A 133 -12.42 -7.05 -13.00
CA GLY A 133 -12.70 -8.47 -13.22
C GLY A 133 -12.33 -9.34 -12.02
N MET A 134 -11.13 -9.13 -11.46
CA MET A 134 -10.67 -9.83 -10.25
C MET A 134 -11.57 -9.49 -9.05
N LEU A 135 -11.86 -8.22 -8.81
CA LEU A 135 -12.64 -7.77 -7.65
C LEU A 135 -14.07 -8.34 -7.64
N LYS A 136 -14.69 -8.54 -8.82
CA LYS A 136 -16.03 -9.15 -8.96
C LYS A 136 -16.08 -10.62 -8.54
N THR A 137 -14.97 -11.34 -8.58
CA THR A 137 -14.94 -12.79 -8.28
C THR A 137 -15.08 -13.09 -6.78
N LYS A 138 -14.71 -12.14 -5.93
CA LYS A 138 -14.97 -12.22 -4.49
C LYS A 138 -16.42 -11.84 -4.26
N LYS A 139 -17.23 -12.71 -3.65
CA LYS A 139 -18.58 -12.34 -3.17
C LYS A 139 -18.42 -11.15 -2.21
N ALA A 140 -18.69 -9.97 -2.72
CA ALA A 140 -18.52 -8.69 -2.06
C ALA A 140 -19.40 -8.58 -0.80
N THR A 141 -18.82 -8.76 0.38
CA THR A 141 -19.26 -8.10 1.61
C THR A 141 -18.52 -6.76 1.69
N PHE A 142 -18.72 -5.90 0.69
CA PHE A 142 -18.06 -4.60 0.68
C PHE A 142 -18.79 -3.66 1.64
N GLN A 143 -18.03 -2.96 2.46
CA GLN A 143 -18.50 -1.71 3.05
C GLN A 143 -18.25 -0.59 2.04
N ASP A 144 -17.04 -0.38 1.51
CA ASP A 144 -16.81 0.63 0.46
C ASP A 144 -15.60 0.35 -0.48
N LEU A 145 -15.83 0.37 -1.80
CA LEU A 145 -14.78 0.43 -2.84
C LEU A 145 -14.83 1.80 -3.48
N TRP A 146 -13.75 2.56 -3.34
CA TRP A 146 -13.69 3.92 -3.86
C TRP A 146 -12.81 3.95 -5.10
N ILE A 147 -13.42 3.88 -6.28
CA ILE A 147 -12.76 4.07 -7.58
C ILE A 147 -13.44 5.28 -8.23
N ALA A 148 -12.69 6.35 -8.48
CA ALA A 148 -13.13 7.55 -9.20
C ALA A 148 -11.97 8.07 -10.03
#